data_AF-A0A2T0QLP2-F1
#
_entry.id   AF-A0A2T0QLP2-F1
#
_cell.length_a   1.000
_cell.length_b   1.000
_cell.length_c   1.000
_cell.angle_alpha   90.00
_cell.angle_beta   90.00
_cell.angle_gamma   90.00
#
_symmetry.space_group_name_H-M   'P 1'
#
loop_
_entity.id
_entity.type
_entity.pdbx_description
1 polymer ?
#
loop_
_entity_poly.entity_id
_entity_poly.type
_entity_poly.pdbx_seq_one_letter_code
_entity_poly.pdbx_strand_id
1 'polypeptide(L)'
;MTWTRLDDNLIATLFVQGLPERAFTTYVEVLAYGNRYLTDGEFPRRALALLLYSREEADERLKLLVEAGLLDETPDGWQVVGWADKAHQEKATTVENRRKANAETTERSRLHRTGNHSKCLPRSRCRTG
;
A
#
# COMPACT_ATOMS: atom_id res chain seq x y z
N MET A 1 -4.88 8.87 4.70
CA MET A 1 -3.53 8.29 4.63
C MET A 1 -3.65 6.79 4.47
N THR A 2 -2.71 6.17 3.74
CA THR A 2 -2.56 4.71 3.66
C THR A 2 -1.43 4.32 4.60
N TRP A 3 -1.67 3.34 5.47
CA TRP A 3 -0.66 2.81 6.37
C TRP A 3 -0.02 1.59 5.73
N THR A 4 1.30 1.47 5.82
CA THR A 4 2.01 0.23 5.49
C THR A 4 1.96 -0.70 6.69
N ARG A 5 1.43 -1.92 6.51
CA ARG A 5 1.46 -2.94 7.56
C ARG A 5 2.79 -3.65 7.54
N LEU A 6 3.34 -3.98 8.70
CA LEU A 6 4.50 -4.85 8.82
C LEU A 6 4.09 -6.03 9.69
N ASP A 7 4.35 -7.24 9.21
CA ASP A 7 4.13 -8.46 9.99
C ASP A 7 5.11 -8.52 11.16
N ASP A 8 4.68 -9.05 12.30
CA ASP A 8 5.53 -9.17 13.49
C ASP A 8 6.68 -10.17 13.28
N ASN A 9 6.50 -11.16 12.39
CA ASN A 9 7.56 -12.10 11.99
C ASN A 9 8.44 -11.58 10.87
N LEU A 10 8.21 -10.37 10.35
CA LEU A 10 9.03 -9.82 9.26
C LEU A 10 10.50 -9.77 9.67
N ILE A 11 10.78 -9.28 10.88
CA ILE A 11 12.14 -9.18 11.42
C ILE A 11 12.77 -10.57 11.51
N ALA A 12 12.05 -11.54 12.08
CA ALA A 12 12.55 -12.91 12.21
C ALA A 12 12.81 -13.56 10.83
N THR A 13 11.92 -13.36 9.86
CA THR A 13 12.04 -13.90 8.51
C THR A 13 13.29 -13.36 7.82
N LEU A 14 13.53 -12.05 7.92
CA LEU A 14 14.69 -11.40 7.31
C LEU A 14 16.01 -11.86 7.94
N PHE A 15 16.05 -12.01 9.27
CA PHE A 15 17.23 -12.54 9.96
C PHE A 15 17.47 -14.04 9.66
N VAL A 16 16.41 -14.86 9.61
CA VAL A 16 16.50 -16.27 9.22
C VAL A 16 17.01 -16.42 7.78
N GLN A 17 16.65 -15.49 6.90
CA GLN A 17 17.15 -15.43 5.53
C GLN A 17 18.55 -14.80 5.40
N GLY A 18 19.18 -14.39 6.51
CA GLY A 18 20.53 -13.83 6.51
C GLY A 18 20.63 -12.46 5.83
N LEU A 19 19.52 -11.74 5.69
CA LEU A 19 19.50 -10.44 5.02
C LEU A 19 20.10 -9.34 5.90
N PRO A 20 20.88 -8.42 5.31
CA PRO A 20 21.42 -7.29 6.06
C PRO A 20 20.30 -6.28 6.39
N GLU A 21 20.49 -5.49 7.46
CA GLU A 21 19.55 -4.44 7.90
C GLU A 21 19.15 -3.49 6.75
N ARG A 22 20.08 -3.17 5.86
CA ARG A 22 19.82 -2.31 4.70
C ARG A 22 18.81 -2.89 3.72
N ALA A 23 18.65 -4.21 3.64
CA ALA A 23 17.63 -4.84 2.81
C ALA A 23 16.24 -4.74 3.47
N PHE A 24 16.18 -4.81 4.81
CA PHE A 24 14.95 -4.55 5.58
C PHE A 24 14.40 -3.15 5.25
N THR A 25 15.23 -2.12 5.31
CA THR A 25 14.79 -0.74 5.07
C THR A 25 14.30 -0.57 3.63
N THR A 26 15.03 -1.12 2.65
CA THR A 26 14.59 -1.16 1.24
C THR A 26 13.23 -1.83 1.07
N TYR A 27 12.99 -2.96 1.72
CA TYR A 27 11.71 -3.66 1.61
C TYR A 27 10.56 -2.80 2.16
N VAL A 28 10.76 -2.14 3.30
CA VAL A 28 9.76 -1.23 3.87
C VAL A 28 9.46 -0.05 2.94
N GLU A 29 10.48 0.54 2.30
CA GLU A 29 10.30 1.62 1.32
C GLU A 29 9.49 1.16 0.10
N VAL A 30 9.75 -0.05 -0.41
CA VAL A 30 8.99 -0.65 -1.52
C VAL A 30 7.52 -0.86 -1.13
N LEU A 31 7.25 -1.41 0.06
CA LEU A 31 5.87 -1.56 0.56
C LEU A 31 5.18 -0.19 0.72
N ALA A 32 5.90 0.81 1.23
CA ALA A 32 5.38 2.16 1.37
C ALA A 32 5.07 2.81 0.01
N TYR A 33 5.92 2.60 -0.99
CA TYR A 33 5.65 3.01 -2.37
C TYR A 33 4.35 2.37 -2.87
N GLY A 34 4.21 1.05 -2.75
CA GLY A 34 3.03 0.32 -3.21
C GLY A 34 1.73 0.82 -2.57
N ASN A 35 1.73 1.08 -1.26
CA ASN A 35 0.56 1.62 -0.55
C ASN A 35 0.27 3.10 -0.86
N ARG A 36 1.32 3.89 -1.14
CA ARG A 36 1.18 5.30 -1.48
C ARG A 36 0.58 5.48 -2.87
N TYR A 37 1.09 4.72 -3.83
CA TYR A 37 0.74 4.84 -5.25
C TYR A 37 -0.30 3.80 -5.70
N LEU A 38 -0.73 2.91 -4.81
CA LEU A 38 -1.74 1.87 -5.07
C LEU A 38 -1.34 0.97 -6.24
N THR A 39 -0.09 0.49 -6.22
CA THR A 39 0.47 -0.34 -7.31
C THR A 39 0.44 -1.84 -7.02
N ASP A 40 -0.18 -2.25 -5.91
CA ASP A 40 -0.29 -3.67 -5.51
C ASP A 40 1.06 -4.41 -5.50
N GLY A 41 2.11 -3.71 -5.11
CA GLY A 41 3.46 -4.25 -4.97
C GLY A 41 4.35 -4.10 -6.19
N GLU A 42 3.87 -3.50 -7.29
CA GLU A 42 4.73 -3.14 -8.42
C GLU A 42 5.65 -1.97 -8.01
N PHE A 43 6.95 -2.16 -8.18
CA PHE A 43 7.99 -1.18 -7.96
C PHE A 43 8.79 -0.98 -9.26
N PRO A 44 8.48 0.06 -10.05
CA PRO A 44 9.08 0.22 -11.37
C PRO A 44 10.51 0.78 -11.27
N ARG A 45 11.39 0.50 -12.23
CA ARG A 45 12.80 0.99 -12.21
C ARG A 45 12.93 2.51 -12.07
N ARG A 46 11.97 3.27 -12.61
CA ARG A 46 11.91 4.74 -12.45
C ARG A 46 11.73 5.20 -10.99
N ALA A 47 11.19 4.34 -10.12
CA ALA A 47 10.97 4.64 -8.71
C ALA A 47 12.24 4.50 -7.85
N LEU A 48 13.35 3.97 -8.40
CA LEU A 48 14.64 3.91 -7.68
C LEU A 48 15.09 5.29 -7.17
N ALA A 49 14.78 6.35 -7.93
CA ALA A 49 15.12 7.73 -7.55
C ALA A 49 14.35 8.25 -6.30
N LEU A 50 13.37 7.50 -5.81
CA LEU A 50 12.59 7.85 -4.61
C LEU A 50 13.14 7.20 -3.34
N LEU A 51 14.12 6.31 -3.46
CA LEU A 51 14.77 5.64 -2.33
C LEU A 51 15.80 6.57 -1.68
N LEU A 52 16.12 6.33 -0.41
CA LEU A 52 16.98 7.21 0.39
C LEU A 52 18.50 7.09 0.09
N TYR A 53 18.89 6.29 -0.90
CA TYR A 53 20.28 5.94 -1.19
C TYR A 53 20.56 5.96 -2.70
N SER A 54 21.82 5.75 -3.09
CA SER A 54 22.22 5.75 -4.50
C SER A 54 21.54 4.63 -5.30
N ARG A 55 21.48 4.80 -6.62
CA ARG A 55 20.85 3.82 -7.52
C ARG A 55 21.59 2.48 -7.49
N GLU A 56 22.92 2.53 -7.40
CA GLU A 56 23.79 1.35 -7.34
C GLU A 56 23.52 0.56 -6.05
N GLU A 57 23.44 1.24 -4.90
CA GLU A 57 23.06 0.61 -3.64
C GLU A 57 21.63 0.04 -3.68
N ALA A 58 20.71 0.71 -4.37
CA ALA A 58 19.35 0.23 -4.50
C ALA A 58 19.28 -1.06 -5.29
N ASP A 59 19.97 -1.15 -6.43
CA ASP A 59 20.00 -2.37 -7.25
C ASP A 59 20.61 -3.55 -6.45
N GLU A 60 21.69 -3.32 -5.69
CA GLU A 60 22.27 -4.37 -4.82
C GLU A 60 21.29 -4.85 -3.76
N ARG A 61 20.60 -3.93 -3.07
CA ARG A 61 19.64 -4.28 -2.01
C ARG A 61 18.41 -4.99 -2.56
N LEU A 62 17.91 -4.56 -3.72
CA LEU A 62 16.78 -5.20 -4.40
C LEU A 62 17.13 -6.62 -4.86
N LYS A 63 18.35 -6.86 -5.35
CA LYS A 63 18.82 -8.23 -5.68
C LYS A 63 18.77 -9.15 -4.47
N LEU A 64 19.22 -8.69 -3.30
CA LEU A 64 19.14 -9.48 -2.06
C LEU A 64 17.70 -9.85 -1.71
N LEU A 65 16.75 -8.92 -1.91
CA LEU A 65 15.33 -9.17 -1.67
C LEU A 65 14.72 -10.15 -2.70
N VAL A 66 15.22 -10.14 -3.94
CA VAL A 66 14.84 -11.13 -4.97
C VAL A 66 15.37 -12.51 -4.61
N GLU A 67 16.64 -12.62 -4.25
CA GLU A 67 17.26 -13.88 -3.81
C GLU A 67 16.57 -14.49 -2.58
N ALA A 68 16.05 -13.63 -1.69
CA ALA A 68 15.28 -14.02 -0.52
C ALA A 68 13.81 -14.36 -0.82
N GLY A 69 13.34 -14.20 -2.06
CA GLY A 69 11.97 -14.49 -2.49
C GLY A 69 10.92 -13.53 -1.94
N LEU A 70 11.33 -12.31 -1.55
CA LEU A 70 10.43 -11.25 -1.12
C LEU A 70 9.96 -10.38 -2.30
N LEU A 71 10.82 -10.26 -3.32
CA LEU A 71 10.53 -9.62 -4.59
C LEU A 71 10.74 -10.60 -5.74
N ASP A 72 9.97 -10.43 -6.81
CA ASP A 72 10.26 -11.01 -8.11
C ASP A 72 10.78 -9.91 -9.04
N GLU A 73 11.81 -10.20 -9.83
CA GLU A 73 12.25 -9.28 -10.88
C GLU A 73 11.29 -9.37 -12.08
N THR A 74 10.88 -8.21 -12.58
CA THR A 74 10.04 -8.07 -13.78
C THR A 74 10.78 -7.28 -14.84
N PRO A 75 10.35 -7.31 -16.13
CA PRO A 75 10.99 -6.52 -17.18
C PRO A 75 11.07 -5.02 -16.84
N ASP A 76 10.05 -4.49 -16.16
CA ASP A 76 9.89 -3.07 -15.88
C ASP A 76 10.34 -2.65 -14.46
N GLY A 77 10.76 -3.60 -13.63
CA GLY A 77 11.19 -3.36 -12.25
C GLY A 77 11.08 -4.60 -11.37
N TRP A 78 10.33 -4.48 -10.28
CA TRP A 78 10.17 -5.54 -9.29
C TRP A 78 8.72 -5.63 -8.85
N GLN A 79 8.33 -6.81 -8.39
CA GLN A 79 7.01 -7.09 -7.84
C GLN A 79 7.15 -7.70 -6.45
N VAL A 80 6.43 -7.17 -5.47
CA VAL A 80 6.36 -7.81 -4.14
C VAL A 80 5.64 -9.15 -4.25
N VAL A 81 6.29 -10.20 -3.75
CA VAL A 81 5.76 -11.56 -3.77
C VAL A 81 4.58 -11.68 -2.82
N GLY A 82 3.39 -11.95 -3.37
CA GLY A 82 2.18 -12.16 -2.57
C GLY A 82 1.73 -10.93 -1.79
N TRP A 83 1.51 -9.80 -2.46
CA TRP A 83 1.13 -8.50 -1.86
C TRP A 83 0.06 -8.60 -0.75
N ALA A 84 -1.07 -9.24 -1.02
CA ALA A 84 -2.16 -9.36 -0.05
C ALA A 84 -1.96 -10.54 0.93
N ASP A 85 -1.44 -11.66 0.43
CA ASP A 85 -1.47 -12.93 1.17
C ASP A 85 -0.24 -13.12 2.05
N LYS A 86 0.94 -12.74 1.55
CA LYS A 86 2.23 -12.89 2.25
C LYS A 86 2.72 -11.58 2.85
N ALA A 87 2.60 -10.48 2.11
CA ALA A 87 3.00 -9.17 2.61
C ALA A 87 1.88 -8.48 3.43
N HIS A 88 0.69 -9.07 3.50
CA HIS A 88 -0.46 -8.59 4.30
C HIS A 88 -0.89 -7.14 4.01
N GLN A 89 -0.68 -6.68 2.78
CA GLN A 89 -1.06 -5.34 2.34
C GLN A 89 -2.48 -5.31 1.76
N GLU A 90 -3.09 -4.12 1.79
CA GLU A 90 -4.40 -3.93 1.16
C GLU A 90 -4.25 -3.74 -0.35
N LYS A 91 -5.16 -4.35 -1.12
CA LYS A 91 -5.24 -4.13 -2.57
C LYS A 91 -5.74 -2.72 -2.89
N ALA A 92 -5.25 -2.14 -3.98
CA ALA A 92 -5.61 -0.85 -4.52
C ALA A 92 -7.12 -0.69 -4.64
N THR A 93 -7.79 -1.70 -5.20
CA THR A 93 -9.24 -1.75 -5.38
C THR A 93 -10.01 -1.61 -4.06
N THR A 94 -9.55 -2.27 -2.99
CA THR A 94 -10.14 -2.15 -1.65
C THR A 94 -10.00 -0.73 -1.11
N VAL A 95 -8.82 -0.12 -1.28
CA VAL A 95 -8.56 1.25 -0.84
C VAL A 95 -9.44 2.25 -1.61
N GLU A 96 -9.55 2.10 -2.93
CA GLU A 96 -10.38 2.95 -3.79
C GLU A 96 -11.86 2.84 -3.46
N ASN A 97 -12.37 1.63 -3.27
CA ASN A 97 -13.77 1.40 -2.90
C ASN A 97 -14.09 2.07 -1.56
N ARG A 98 -13.20 1.94 -0.57
CA ARG A 98 -13.32 2.64 0.71
C ARG A 98 -13.31 4.16 0.55
N ARG A 99 -12.44 4.70 -0.31
CA ARG A 99 -12.39 6.16 -0.60
C ARG A 99 -13.70 6.64 -1.24
N LYS A 100 -14.26 5.90 -2.20
CA LYS A 100 -15.56 6.22 -2.84
C LYS A 100 -16.70 6.20 -1.83
N ALA A 101 -16.82 5.14 -1.03
CA ALA A 101 -17.86 5.03 -0.01
C ALA A 101 -17.79 6.16 1.05
N ASN A 102 -16.57 6.53 1.45
CA ASN A 102 -16.35 7.64 2.38
C ASN A 102 -16.73 9.00 1.76
N ALA A 103 -16.41 9.21 0.47
CA ALA A 103 -16.79 10.43 -0.25
C ALA A 103 -18.32 10.55 -0.37
N GLU A 104 -19.02 9.46 -0.72
CA GLU A 104 -20.47 9.42 -0.79
C GLU A 104 -21.13 9.71 0.57
N THR A 105 -20.61 9.10 1.63
CA THR A 105 -21.10 9.32 3.00
C THR A 105 -20.89 10.77 3.45
N THR A 106 -19.71 11.33 3.15
CA THR A 106 -19.37 12.72 3.47
C THR A 106 -20.27 13.69 2.70
N GLU A 107 -20.49 13.45 1.41
CA GLU A 107 -21.38 14.26 0.59
C GLU A 107 -22.83 14.20 1.09
N ARG A 108 -23.33 13.01 1.42
CA ARG A 108 -24.65 12.85 2.04
C ARG A 108 -24.77 13.65 3.33
N SER A 109 -23.78 13.56 4.22
CA SER A 109 -23.74 14.32 5.48
C SER A 109 -23.73 15.83 5.24
N ARG A 110 -22.99 16.30 4.22
CA ARG A 110 -22.93 17.72 3.85
C ARG A 110 -24.28 18.23 3.36
N LEU A 111 -24.93 17.53 2.43
CA LEU A 111 -26.25 17.89 1.90
C LEU A 111 -27.32 17.89 2.99
N HIS A 112 -27.31 16.88 3.87
CA HIS A 112 -28.24 16.80 4.99
C HIS A 112 -28.10 18.01 5.93
N ARG A 113 -26.87 18.42 6.26
CA ARG A 113 -26.61 19.60 7.10
C ARG A 113 -27.11 20.91 6.50
N THR A 114 -27.18 21.00 5.17
CA THR A 114 -27.75 22.16 4.46
C THR A 114 -29.26 22.04 4.21
N GLY A 115 -29.94 21.05 4.79
CA GLY A 115 -31.38 20.80 4.59
C GLY A 115 -31.74 20.16 3.25
N ASN A 116 -30.76 19.73 2.45
CA ASN A 116 -31.00 19.02 1.20
C ASN A 116 -31.02 17.51 1.46
N HIS A 117 -32.21 16.93 1.44
CA HIS A 117 -32.43 15.52 1.74
C HIS A 117 -32.38 14.58 0.51
N SER A 118 -32.01 15.08 -0.67
CA SER A 118 -32.03 14.32 -1.95
C SER A 118 -31.25 13.01 -1.96
N LYS A 119 -30.22 12.87 -1.11
CA LYS A 119 -29.37 11.66 -1.01
C LYS A 119 -29.54 10.87 0.29
N CYS A 120 -30.61 11.14 1.06
CA CYS A 120 -30.88 10.41 2.30
C CYS A 120 -31.32 8.98 2.02
N LEU A 121 -30.93 8.04 2.89
CA LEU A 121 -31.33 6.65 2.74
C LEU A 121 -32.80 6.47 3.15
N PRO A 122 -33.60 5.68 2.41
CA PRO A 122 -35.04 5.53 2.68
C PRO A 122 -35.40 5.00 4.08
N ARG A 123 -34.49 4.25 4.72
CA ARG A 123 -34.70 3.63 6.04
C ARG A 123 -34.16 4.44 7.22
N SER A 124 -33.26 5.39 6.98
CA SER A 124 -32.87 6.34 8.03
C SER A 124 -33.98 7.37 8.13
N ARG A 125 -34.79 7.34 9.20
CA ARG A 125 -35.80 8.36 9.49
C ARG A 125 -35.09 9.72 9.59
N CYS A 126 -34.94 10.41 8.47
CA CYS A 126 -34.79 11.85 8.44
C CYS A 126 -36.03 12.37 9.15
N ARG A 127 -35.90 12.78 10.41
CA ARG A 127 -36.91 13.62 11.07
C ARG A 127 -36.82 14.99 10.42
N THR A 128 -37.30 15.11 9.19
CA THR A 128 -37.80 16.37 8.67
C THR A 128 -39.00 16.73 9.53
N GLY A 129 -38.86 17.80 10.33
CA GLY A 129 -39.90 18.51 11.08
C GLY A 129 -41.14 17.73 11.49
#